data_AF-A0A2N6AXK9-F1
#
_entry.id   AF-A0A2N6AXK9-F1
#
_cell.length_a   1.000
_cell.length_b   1.000
_cell.length_c   1.000
_cell.angle_alpha   90.00
_cell.angle_beta   90.00
_cell.angle_gamma   90.00
#
_symmetry.space_group_name_H-M   'P 1'
#
loop_
_entity.id
_entity.type
_entity.pdbx_description
1 polymer ?
#
loop_
_entity_poly.entity_id
_entity_poly.type
_entity_poly.pdbx_seq_one_letter_code
_entity_poly.pdbx_strand_id
1 'polypeptide(L)'
;MAAMAGALVLLSLACGGAEAASRNQISLSALDGGVPRFISGSNGKKAIAAALKGDFQKARSAAGRSRTARLLVEWFYLQKRPQEAGFKRIVNFLGEHPGWPRSQTLRKNAEALLLRGNYPSGTVISYFKSYAPLSGAGKAALALAYVKAGNKDRARHWTRHAWHYSPMSKT
;
A
#
# COMPACT_ATOMS: atom_id res chain seq x y z
N MET A 1 8.36 73.18 -20.68
CA MET A 1 6.90 73.33 -20.54
C MET A 1 6.29 71.94 -20.66
N ALA A 2 6.01 71.29 -19.52
CA ALA A 2 4.66 70.97 -18.99
C ALA A 2 3.90 69.94 -19.87
N ALA A 3 3.83 68.65 -19.51
CA ALA A 3 2.99 68.00 -18.48
C ALA A 3 1.56 67.64 -18.97
N MET A 4 1.12 66.40 -18.64
CA MET A 4 -0.26 65.83 -18.53
C MET A 4 -0.25 64.38 -19.08
N ALA A 5 -0.19 63.34 -18.25
CA ALA A 5 -1.29 62.72 -17.47
C ALA A 5 -2.22 61.84 -18.31
N GLY A 6 -2.33 60.55 -17.95
CA GLY A 6 -3.24 59.60 -18.57
C GLY A 6 -3.04 58.16 -18.10
N ALA A 7 -3.23 57.90 -16.81
CA ALA A 7 -3.37 56.55 -16.27
C ALA A 7 -4.82 56.09 -16.46
N LEU A 8 -5.04 54.97 -17.15
CA LEU A 8 -6.31 54.25 -17.09
C LEU A 8 -6.08 52.88 -16.46
N VAL A 9 -6.52 52.77 -15.22
CA VAL A 9 -6.73 51.52 -14.50
C VAL A 9 -8.02 50.91 -15.03
N LEU A 10 -7.98 49.67 -15.51
CA LEU A 10 -9.16 48.80 -15.52
C LEU A 10 -8.96 47.66 -14.53
N LEU A 11 -9.81 47.70 -13.53
CA LEU A 11 -10.03 46.77 -12.46
C LEU A 11 -10.78 45.53 -13.00
N SER A 12 -10.27 44.32 -12.77
CA SER A 12 -11.10 43.12 -12.70
C SER A 12 -10.47 42.07 -11.79
N LEU A 13 -11.09 41.88 -10.63
CA LEU A 13 -10.98 40.70 -9.79
C LEU A 13 -11.39 39.45 -10.59
N ALA A 14 -10.61 38.37 -10.50
CA ALA A 14 -11.18 37.03 -10.41
C ALA A 14 -10.18 36.05 -9.81
N CYS A 15 -10.60 35.51 -8.68
CA CYS A 15 -10.04 34.39 -7.94
C CYS A 15 -9.71 33.19 -8.85
N GLY A 16 -8.54 32.59 -8.67
CA GLY A 16 -8.13 31.42 -9.42
C GLY A 16 -7.04 30.63 -8.70
N GLY A 17 -7.27 30.31 -7.42
CA GLY A 17 -6.45 29.35 -6.71
C GLY A 17 -6.47 28.01 -7.44
N ALA A 18 -5.36 27.68 -8.10
CA ALA A 18 -5.09 26.35 -8.64
C ALA A 18 -3.74 25.83 -8.13
N GLU A 19 -3.38 26.17 -6.89
CA GLU A 19 -2.23 25.57 -6.19
C GLU A 19 -2.70 24.35 -5.38
N ALA A 20 -3.28 23.36 -6.08
CA ALA A 20 -3.79 22.15 -5.44
C ALA A 20 -3.73 20.93 -6.36
N ALA A 21 -2.55 20.61 -6.92
CA ALA A 21 -2.37 19.31 -7.60
C ALA A 21 -0.91 18.84 -7.76
N SER A 22 0.01 19.14 -6.83
CA SER A 22 1.43 18.74 -6.96
C SER A 22 1.96 17.89 -5.80
N ARG A 23 1.12 17.18 -5.05
CA ARG A 23 1.58 16.46 -3.85
C ARG A 23 1.74 14.94 -3.98
N ASN A 24 1.50 14.34 -5.14
CA ASN A 24 1.76 12.90 -5.28
C ASN A 24 1.88 12.42 -6.73
N GLN A 25 2.82 13.00 -7.48
CA GLN A 25 3.26 12.41 -8.73
C GLN A 25 4.31 11.34 -8.39
N ILE A 26 3.87 10.11 -8.13
CA ILE A 26 4.81 8.99 -8.07
C ILE A 26 5.38 8.85 -9.48
N SER A 27 6.61 9.29 -9.69
CA SER A 27 7.31 9.13 -10.95
C SER A 27 7.50 7.63 -11.23
N LEU A 28 7.14 7.21 -12.45
CA LEU A 28 7.30 5.82 -12.89
C LEU A 28 8.77 5.34 -12.82
N SER A 29 9.73 6.27 -12.76
CA SER A 29 11.16 6.02 -12.55
C SER A 29 11.54 5.64 -11.12
N ALA A 30 10.73 5.95 -10.10
CA ALA A 30 10.98 5.54 -8.71
C ALA A 30 10.81 4.02 -8.47
N LEU A 31 10.53 3.26 -9.53
CA LEU A 31 10.37 1.81 -9.50
C LEU A 31 11.67 1.06 -9.88
N ASP A 32 12.77 1.73 -10.24
CA ASP A 32 13.97 1.12 -10.85
C ASP A 32 14.79 0.12 -10.00
N GLY A 33 14.37 -0.17 -8.76
CA GLY A 33 15.06 -1.09 -7.85
C GLY A 33 14.58 -2.55 -7.92
N GLY A 34 14.14 -3.06 -9.08
CA GLY A 34 13.75 -4.47 -9.24
C GLY A 34 12.28 -4.73 -9.60
N VAL A 35 11.65 -3.87 -10.41
CA VAL A 35 10.48 -4.31 -11.20
C VAL A 35 10.99 -5.23 -12.30
N PRO A 36 10.49 -6.47 -12.42
CA PRO A 36 10.68 -7.16 -13.69
C PRO A 36 9.95 -6.37 -14.80
N ARG A 37 10.38 -6.56 -16.05
CA ARG A 37 10.27 -5.64 -17.20
C ARG A 37 8.84 -5.30 -17.71
N PHE A 38 7.80 -5.43 -16.89
CA PHE A 38 6.40 -5.56 -17.28
C PHE A 38 5.58 -4.26 -17.49
N ILE A 39 6.13 -3.06 -17.24
CA ILE A 39 5.33 -1.80 -17.21
C ILE A 39 5.28 -1.07 -18.58
N SER A 40 5.62 -1.70 -19.70
CA SER A 40 5.77 -0.98 -20.99
C SER A 40 4.51 -0.89 -21.89
N GLY A 41 3.32 -1.34 -21.45
CA GLY A 41 2.09 -1.31 -22.26
C GLY A 41 1.20 -0.06 -22.04
N SER A 42 0.58 0.49 -23.10
CA SER A 42 -0.32 1.66 -23.03
C SER A 42 -1.54 1.45 -22.11
N ASN A 43 -2.13 0.25 -22.12
CA ASN A 43 -3.20 -0.14 -21.19
C ASN A 43 -2.70 -0.18 -19.74
N GLY A 44 -1.45 -0.60 -19.53
CA GLY A 44 -0.81 -0.56 -18.21
C GLY A 44 -0.74 0.86 -17.66
N LYS A 45 -0.29 1.83 -18.48
CA LYS A 45 -0.21 3.25 -18.08
C LYS A 45 -1.58 3.82 -17.67
N LYS A 46 -2.63 3.58 -18.47
CA LYS A 46 -4.01 4.04 -18.16
C LYS A 46 -4.55 3.38 -16.88
N ALA A 47 -4.36 2.07 -16.74
CA ALA A 47 -4.81 1.31 -15.58
C ALA A 47 -4.12 1.77 -14.28
N ILE A 48 -2.80 1.99 -14.33
CA ILE A 48 -2.03 2.51 -13.19
C ILE A 48 -2.52 3.91 -12.82
N ALA A 49 -2.70 4.81 -13.78
CA ALA A 49 -3.17 6.16 -13.51
C ALA A 49 -4.52 6.19 -12.77
N ALA A 50 -5.46 5.32 -13.16
CA ALA A 50 -6.73 5.18 -12.46
C ALA A 50 -6.57 4.54 -11.06
N ALA A 51 -5.74 3.50 -10.94
CA ALA A 51 -5.50 2.83 -9.66
C ALA A 51 -4.79 3.74 -8.64
N LEU A 52 -3.87 4.61 -9.09
CA LEU A 52 -3.22 5.60 -8.24
C LEU A 52 -4.22 6.59 -7.65
N LYS A 53 -5.22 7.00 -8.44
CA LYS A 53 -6.36 7.84 -8.02
C LYS A 53 -7.36 7.08 -7.13
N GLY A 54 -7.19 5.77 -6.93
CA GLY A 54 -8.09 4.94 -6.13
C GLY A 54 -9.34 4.48 -6.88
N ASP A 55 -9.46 4.80 -8.17
CA ASP A 55 -10.58 4.37 -9.01
C ASP A 55 -10.28 2.99 -9.62
N PHE A 56 -10.47 1.96 -8.79
CA PHE A 56 -10.16 0.58 -9.18
C PHE A 56 -11.11 0.02 -10.22
N GLN A 57 -12.32 0.56 -10.34
CA GLN A 57 -13.26 0.14 -11.38
C GLN A 57 -12.78 0.63 -12.75
N LYS A 58 -12.46 1.93 -12.89
CA LYS A 58 -11.86 2.46 -14.13
C LYS A 58 -10.52 1.80 -14.41
N ALA A 59 -9.72 1.52 -13.39
CA ALA A 59 -8.44 0.83 -13.57
C ALA A 59 -8.62 -0.58 -14.17
N ARG A 60 -9.58 -1.37 -13.67
CA ARG A 60 -9.89 -2.70 -14.22
C ARG A 60 -10.40 -2.61 -15.66
N SER A 61 -11.29 -1.66 -15.95
CA SER A 61 -11.77 -1.43 -17.32
C SER A 61 -10.62 -1.04 -18.26
N ALA A 62 -9.73 -0.15 -17.82
CA ALA A 62 -8.57 0.29 -18.61
C ALA A 62 -7.52 -0.82 -18.82
N ALA A 63 -7.40 -1.75 -17.87
CA ALA A 63 -6.51 -2.90 -18.02
C ALA A 63 -6.98 -3.84 -19.15
N GLY A 64 -8.30 -3.93 -19.36
CA GLY A 64 -8.92 -4.74 -20.40
C GLY A 64 -8.42 -6.19 -20.38
N ARG A 65 -8.08 -6.73 -21.56
CA ARG A 65 -7.57 -8.11 -21.70
C ARG A 65 -6.09 -8.26 -21.34
N SER A 66 -5.37 -7.19 -20.99
CA SER A 66 -3.95 -7.32 -20.62
C SER A 66 -3.81 -7.99 -19.25
N ARG A 67 -3.24 -9.19 -19.23
CA ARG A 67 -2.96 -9.92 -17.98
C ARG A 67 -2.09 -9.08 -17.04
N THR A 68 -1.02 -8.49 -17.58
CA THR A 68 -0.07 -7.68 -16.82
C THR A 68 -0.73 -6.43 -16.23
N ALA A 69 -1.54 -5.71 -17.01
CA ALA A 69 -2.24 -4.54 -16.49
C ALA A 69 -3.23 -4.92 -15.36
N ARG A 70 -3.93 -6.06 -15.49
CA ARG A 70 -4.83 -6.56 -14.45
C ARG A 70 -4.09 -6.92 -13.16
N LEU A 71 -2.92 -7.57 -13.25
CA LEU A 71 -2.08 -7.86 -12.08
C LEU A 71 -1.58 -6.60 -11.38
N LEU A 72 -1.22 -5.56 -12.15
CA LEU A 72 -0.81 -4.27 -11.57
C LEU A 72 -1.95 -3.59 -10.81
N VAL A 73 -3.15 -3.58 -11.40
CA VAL A 73 -4.35 -3.03 -10.73
C VAL A 73 -4.64 -3.78 -9.44
N GLU A 74 -4.55 -5.12 -9.48
CA GLU A 74 -4.72 -5.96 -8.29
C GLU A 74 -3.69 -5.62 -7.22
N TRP A 75 -2.41 -5.55 -7.57
CA TRP A 75 -1.35 -5.19 -6.64
C TRP A 75 -1.56 -3.81 -5.99
N PHE A 76 -2.02 -2.81 -6.75
CA PHE A 76 -2.38 -1.50 -6.18
C PHE A 76 -3.59 -1.60 -5.25
N TYR A 77 -4.58 -2.43 -5.60
CA TYR A 77 -5.76 -2.65 -4.77
C TYR A 77 -5.38 -3.26 -3.41
N LEU A 78 -4.57 -4.31 -3.41
CA LEU A 78 -4.09 -4.98 -2.20
C LEU A 78 -3.27 -4.06 -1.28
N GLN A 79 -2.53 -3.11 -1.87
CA GLN A 79 -1.80 -2.11 -1.10
C GLN A 79 -2.70 -1.03 -0.49
N LYS A 80 -3.64 -0.49 -1.27
CA LYS A 80 -4.45 0.68 -0.87
C LYS A 80 -5.70 0.29 -0.06
N ARG A 81 -6.28 -0.88 -0.32
CA ARG A 81 -7.51 -1.39 0.30
C ARG A 81 -7.30 -2.75 0.97
N PRO A 82 -6.29 -2.91 1.87
CA PRO A 82 -5.98 -4.21 2.45
C PRO A 82 -7.12 -4.77 3.31
N GLN A 83 -7.89 -3.91 3.98
CA GLN A 83 -9.03 -4.31 4.81
C GLN A 83 -10.16 -4.91 3.96
N GLU A 84 -10.47 -4.28 2.82
CA GLU A 84 -11.47 -4.79 1.87
C GLU A 84 -10.98 -6.06 1.14
N ALA A 85 -9.69 -6.11 0.79
CA ALA A 85 -9.10 -7.26 0.12
C ALA A 85 -9.05 -8.52 1.01
N GLY A 86 -8.79 -8.33 2.31
CA GLY A 86 -8.64 -9.40 3.28
C GLY A 86 -7.31 -10.15 3.19
N PHE A 87 -7.02 -10.89 4.25
CA PHE A 87 -5.73 -11.58 4.43
C PHE A 87 -5.47 -12.63 3.34
N LYS A 88 -6.46 -13.48 3.07
CA LYS A 88 -6.32 -14.59 2.11
C LYS A 88 -5.91 -14.10 0.72
N ARG A 89 -6.52 -13.01 0.23
CA ARG A 89 -6.24 -12.47 -1.09
C ARG A 89 -4.83 -11.91 -1.20
N ILE A 90 -4.35 -11.25 -0.14
CA ILE A 90 -2.97 -10.75 -0.07
C ILE A 90 -1.97 -11.91 -0.07
N VAL A 91 -2.21 -12.95 0.74
CA VAL A 91 -1.29 -14.10 0.83
C VAL A 91 -1.27 -14.91 -0.47
N ASN A 92 -2.42 -15.11 -1.11
CA ASN A 92 -2.48 -15.77 -2.41
C ASN A 92 -1.65 -15.01 -3.45
N PHE A 93 -1.79 -13.68 -3.52
CA PHE A 93 -1.00 -12.86 -4.44
C PHE A 93 0.52 -12.97 -4.16
N LEU A 94 0.92 -12.96 -2.89
CA LEU A 94 2.32 -13.13 -2.49
C LEU A 94 2.89 -14.51 -2.85
N GLY A 95 2.06 -15.56 -2.78
CA GLY A 95 2.44 -16.92 -3.14
C GLY A 95 2.49 -17.17 -4.65
N GLU A 96 1.53 -16.62 -5.39
CA GLU A 96 1.45 -16.75 -6.86
C GLU A 96 2.52 -15.91 -7.59
N HIS A 97 3.02 -14.86 -6.95
CA HIS A 97 3.96 -13.91 -7.55
C HIS A 97 5.19 -13.65 -6.64
N PRO A 98 6.05 -14.66 -6.44
CA PRO A 98 7.30 -14.47 -5.70
C PRO A 98 8.17 -13.42 -6.40
N GLY A 99 8.82 -12.55 -5.62
CA GLY A 99 9.67 -11.47 -6.14
C GLY A 99 8.91 -10.24 -6.65
N TRP A 100 7.58 -10.17 -6.46
CA TRP A 100 6.83 -8.98 -6.87
C TRP A 100 7.30 -7.71 -6.13
N PRO A 101 7.38 -6.55 -6.82
CA PRO A 101 7.78 -5.29 -6.22
C PRO A 101 6.99 -4.91 -4.97
N ARG A 102 7.68 -4.29 -4.01
CA ARG A 102 7.12 -3.86 -2.72
C ARG A 102 6.31 -4.97 -2.00
N SER A 103 6.70 -6.24 -2.18
CA SER A 103 6.12 -7.38 -1.46
C SER A 103 6.15 -7.19 0.07
N GLN A 104 7.15 -6.47 0.60
CA GLN A 104 7.19 -6.10 2.01
C GLN A 104 5.98 -5.27 2.46
N THR A 105 5.45 -4.37 1.63
CA THR A 105 4.24 -3.59 1.96
C THR A 105 3.02 -4.50 2.08
N LEU A 106 2.86 -5.44 1.15
CA LEU A 106 1.78 -6.43 1.23
C LEU A 106 1.93 -7.34 2.45
N ARG A 107 3.15 -7.78 2.76
CA ARG A 107 3.42 -8.56 3.98
C ARG A 107 3.05 -7.79 5.25
N LYS A 108 3.44 -6.52 5.36
CA LYS A 108 3.05 -5.65 6.50
C LYS A 108 1.53 -5.47 6.59
N ASN A 109 0.85 -5.32 5.45
CA ASN A 109 -0.62 -5.27 5.40
C ASN A 109 -1.24 -6.59 5.90
N ALA A 110 -0.74 -7.73 5.44
CA ALA A 110 -1.19 -9.05 5.90
C ALA A 110 -0.98 -9.23 7.42
N GLU A 111 0.17 -8.81 7.95
CA GLU A 111 0.46 -8.82 9.39
C GLU A 111 -0.51 -7.95 10.20
N ALA A 112 -0.83 -6.75 9.71
CA ALA A 112 -1.81 -5.88 10.36
C ALA A 112 -3.23 -6.49 10.36
N LEU A 113 -3.61 -7.19 9.28
CA LEU A 113 -4.87 -7.92 9.22
C LEU A 113 -4.89 -9.09 10.19
N LEU A 114 -3.80 -9.86 10.31
CA LEU A 114 -3.70 -10.97 11.25
C LEU A 114 -3.83 -10.51 12.71
N LEU A 115 -3.29 -9.34 13.04
CA LEU A 115 -3.42 -8.78 14.39
C LEU A 115 -4.86 -8.33 14.70
N ARG A 116 -5.51 -7.65 13.76
CA ARG A 116 -6.86 -7.08 13.96
C ARG A 116 -7.96 -8.12 13.82
N GLY A 117 -7.76 -9.11 12.97
CA GLY A 117 -8.74 -10.15 12.69
C GLY A 117 -8.66 -11.31 13.68
N ASN A 118 -9.77 -12.04 13.82
CA ASN A 118 -9.82 -13.25 14.64
C ASN A 118 -9.47 -14.51 13.82
N TYR A 119 -8.22 -14.64 13.41
CA TYR A 119 -7.76 -15.82 12.66
C TYR A 119 -7.47 -17.01 13.60
N PRO A 120 -7.67 -18.26 13.14
CA PRO A 120 -7.22 -19.45 13.86
C PRO A 120 -5.72 -19.41 14.12
N SER A 121 -5.29 -19.87 15.30
CA SER A 121 -3.87 -19.88 15.68
C SER A 121 -3.00 -20.64 14.67
N GLY A 122 -3.47 -21.78 14.18
CA GLY A 122 -2.80 -22.57 13.15
C GLY A 122 -2.52 -21.79 11.86
N THR A 123 -3.49 -21.00 11.38
CA THR A 123 -3.34 -20.15 10.19
C THR A 123 -2.27 -19.09 10.38
N VAL A 124 -2.32 -18.38 11.52
CA VAL A 124 -1.35 -17.32 11.85
C VAL A 124 0.06 -17.92 11.97
N ILE A 125 0.21 -19.00 12.74
CA ILE A 125 1.51 -19.67 12.94
C ILE A 125 2.06 -20.21 11.62
N SER A 126 1.22 -20.82 10.77
CA SER A 126 1.64 -21.33 9.47
C SER A 126 2.12 -20.21 8.54
N TYR A 127 1.42 -19.07 8.51
CA TYR A 127 1.86 -17.92 7.74
C TYR A 127 3.25 -17.45 8.16
N PHE A 128 3.49 -17.33 9.47
CA PHE A 128 4.79 -16.89 9.98
C PHE A 128 5.92 -17.92 9.88
N LYS A 129 5.62 -19.20 9.61
CA LYS A 129 6.63 -20.19 9.21
C LYS A 129 7.19 -19.89 7.82
N SER A 130 6.34 -19.46 6.90
CA SER A 130 6.75 -19.11 5.53
C SER A 130 7.31 -17.69 5.43
N TYR A 131 6.77 -16.76 6.23
CA TYR A 131 7.15 -15.35 6.20
C TYR A 131 7.44 -14.86 7.61
N ALA A 132 8.73 -14.74 7.96
CA ALA A 132 9.11 -14.15 9.25
C ALA A 132 8.48 -12.76 9.44
N PRO A 133 8.05 -12.40 10.67
CA PRO A 133 7.34 -11.15 10.93
C PRO A 133 8.23 -9.92 10.65
N LEU A 134 7.71 -8.98 9.86
CA LEU A 134 8.39 -7.74 9.45
C LEU A 134 7.97 -6.52 10.25
N SER A 135 6.90 -6.61 11.03
CA SER A 135 6.34 -5.50 11.80
C SER A 135 6.03 -5.89 13.25
N GLY A 136 5.86 -4.87 14.09
CA GLY A 136 5.38 -5.04 15.47
C GLY A 136 3.99 -5.69 15.49
N ALA A 137 3.15 -5.36 14.51
CA ALA A 137 1.84 -5.98 14.36
C ALA A 137 1.96 -7.48 14.07
N GLY A 138 2.89 -7.89 13.22
CA GLY A 138 3.14 -9.31 12.94
C GLY A 138 3.65 -10.08 14.14
N LYS A 139 4.60 -9.49 14.88
CA LYS A 139 5.12 -10.07 16.13
C LYS A 139 4.01 -10.22 17.18
N ALA A 140 3.16 -9.21 17.35
CA ALA A 140 2.02 -9.26 18.26
C ALA A 140 0.99 -10.32 17.83
N ALA A 141 0.65 -10.38 16.53
CA ALA A 141 -0.26 -11.38 15.99
C ALA A 141 0.26 -12.80 16.25
N LEU A 142 1.56 -13.03 16.04
CA LEU A 142 2.20 -14.32 16.29
C LEU A 142 2.23 -14.68 17.77
N ALA A 143 2.50 -13.71 18.66
CA ALA A 143 2.42 -13.92 20.10
C ALA A 143 1.01 -14.36 20.54
N LEU A 144 -0.02 -13.64 20.10
CA LEU A 144 -1.42 -13.96 20.39
C LEU A 144 -1.83 -15.33 19.83
N ALA A 145 -1.32 -15.71 18.66
CA ALA A 145 -1.56 -17.04 18.10
C ALA A 145 -0.94 -18.14 18.96
N TYR A 146 0.27 -17.94 19.50
CA TYR A 146 0.88 -18.89 20.42
C TYR A 146 0.16 -18.97 21.77
N VAL A 147 -0.39 -17.85 22.27
CA VAL A 147 -1.27 -17.87 23.45
C VAL A 147 -2.48 -18.76 23.20
N LYS A 148 -3.18 -18.55 22.07
CA LYS A 148 -4.33 -19.36 21.65
C LYS A 148 -3.98 -20.84 21.45
N ALA A 149 -2.75 -21.15 21.06
CA ALA A 149 -2.25 -22.51 20.89
C ALA A 149 -1.69 -23.14 22.18
N GLY A 150 -1.72 -22.43 23.32
CA GLY A 150 -1.21 -22.92 24.60
C GLY A 150 0.31 -22.92 24.75
N ASN A 151 1.07 -22.40 23.77
CA ASN A 151 2.53 -22.36 23.82
C ASN A 151 3.02 -21.06 24.50
N LYS A 152 3.09 -21.10 25.83
CA LYS A 152 3.43 -19.92 26.65
C LYS A 152 4.85 -19.40 26.40
N ASP A 153 5.81 -20.27 26.11
CA ASP A 153 7.20 -19.86 25.94
C ASP A 153 7.40 -19.08 24.64
N ARG A 154 6.83 -19.57 23.53
CA ARG A 154 6.86 -18.85 22.26
C ARG A 154 6.02 -17.57 22.30
N ALA A 155 4.91 -17.57 23.04
CA ALA A 155 4.15 -16.35 23.28
C ALA A 155 5.00 -15.29 23.98
N ARG A 156 5.67 -15.61 25.11
CA ARG A 156 6.54 -14.67 25.85
C ARG A 156 7.70 -14.15 25.00
N HIS A 157 8.30 -15.00 24.17
CA HIS A 157 9.34 -14.58 23.25
C HIS A 157 8.84 -13.49 22.30
N TRP A 158 7.75 -13.74 21.58
CA TRP A 158 7.23 -12.79 20.59
C TRP A 158 6.61 -11.53 21.20
N THR A 159 6.01 -11.61 22.40
CA THR A 159 5.51 -10.44 23.12
C THR A 159 6.63 -9.44 23.41
N ARG A 160 7.78 -9.91 23.91
CA ARG A 160 8.95 -9.04 24.16
C ARG A 160 9.42 -8.36 22.86
N HIS A 161 9.52 -9.13 21.78
CA HIS A 161 9.93 -8.58 20.48
C HIS A 161 8.92 -7.59 19.88
N ALA A 162 7.62 -7.75 20.16
CA ALA A 162 6.58 -6.82 19.73
C ALA A 162 6.71 -5.47 20.45
N TRP A 163 6.95 -5.49 21.77
CA TRP A 163 7.13 -4.27 22.59
C TRP A 163 8.25 -3.37 22.06
N HIS A 164 9.41 -3.96 21.72
CA HIS A 164 10.55 -3.21 21.19
C HIS A 164 10.34 -2.63 19.78
N TYR A 165 9.30 -3.05 19.06
CA TYR A 165 9.04 -2.61 17.68
C TYR A 165 7.91 -1.59 17.58
N SER A 166 7.22 -1.28 18.68
CA SER A 166 6.32 -0.13 18.73
C SER A 166 7.16 1.14 18.78
N PRO A 167 6.91 2.14 17.89
CA PRO A 167 7.42 3.47 18.16
C PRO A 167 6.80 3.90 19.49
N MET A 168 7.60 3.98 20.55
CA MET A 168 7.19 4.68 21.74
C MET A 168 6.83 6.08 21.29
N SER A 169 5.53 6.41 21.34
CA SER A 169 5.06 7.77 21.14
C SER A 169 5.87 8.64 22.10
N LYS A 170 6.74 9.51 21.58
CA LYS A 170 7.28 10.58 22.40
C LYS A 170 6.08 11.44 22.77
N THR A 171 5.71 11.37 24.05
CA THR A 171 4.83 12.32 24.74
C THR A 171 5.29 13.75 24.52
#